data_AF-A0A561W0V3-F1
#
_entry.id   AF-A0A561W0V3-F1
#
_cell.length_a   1.000
_cell.length_b   1.000
_cell.length_c   1.000
_cell.angle_alpha   90.00
_cell.angle_beta   90.00
_cell.angle_gamma   90.00
#
_symmetry.space_group_name_H-M   'P 1'
#
loop_
_entity.id
_entity.type
_entity.pdbx_description
1 polymer ?
#
loop_
_entity_poly.entity_id
_entity_poly.type
_entity_poly.pdbx_seq_one_letter_code
_entity_poly.pdbx_strand_id
1 'polypeptide(L)'
;MRTDLIRKTALTAAGLAFTGGAIAGPVTTAFAAPSTAKPTTQTQTDRKGHGERELGVRYEAQPNFYYCGPAATRNALSVQGKDINVDEMAKEMGTTEAGTNSINDITPVLNKETGKNDAYRSVEIRNPDADAKQTDQLRADIVKTVDDGRAVVANIAGTSTDTDGVSHSYEGGHYISVVGYRDNGNTVTIADSADPNQASYQITVEHLADWIATRGYATS
;
A
#
# COMPACT_ATOMS: atom_id res chain seq x y z
N MET A 1 -30.23 -60.10 10.74
CA MET A 1 -31.50 -59.63 10.15
C MET A 1 -31.39 -58.13 9.91
N ARG A 2 -31.51 -57.71 8.65
CA ARG A 2 -31.74 -56.32 8.25
C ARG A 2 -33.19 -55.94 8.59
N THR A 3 -33.50 -54.67 8.84
CA THR A 3 -34.46 -53.85 8.07
C THR A 3 -34.42 -52.40 8.57
N ASP A 4 -34.55 -51.49 7.61
CA ASP A 4 -34.32 -50.05 7.63
C ASP A 4 -35.53 -49.17 8.02
N LEU A 5 -35.19 -47.90 8.32
CA LEU A 5 -35.84 -46.62 7.92
C LEU A 5 -37.33 -46.33 8.23
N ILE A 6 -37.62 -45.10 8.70
CA ILE A 6 -38.17 -43.97 7.89
C ILE A 6 -38.56 -42.77 8.79
N ARG A 7 -38.12 -41.57 8.39
CA ARG A 7 -38.49 -40.22 8.87
C ARG A 7 -39.94 -39.84 8.54
N LYS A 8 -40.61 -39.02 9.39
CA LYS A 8 -41.56 -37.97 8.96
C LYS A 8 -41.67 -36.83 9.99
N THR A 9 -41.25 -35.63 9.61
CA THR A 9 -41.81 -34.38 10.15
C THR A 9 -42.01 -33.43 8.99
N ALA A 10 -43.25 -32.97 8.86
CA ALA A 10 -43.71 -32.05 7.83
C ALA A 10 -43.30 -30.61 8.15
N LEU A 11 -43.04 -29.81 7.12
CA LEU A 11 -43.28 -28.38 7.19
C LEU A 11 -43.83 -27.87 5.85
N THR A 12 -44.79 -26.99 6.01
CA THR A 12 -45.83 -26.58 5.06
C THR A 12 -45.36 -25.50 4.09
N ALA A 13 -45.96 -25.57 2.90
CA ALA A 13 -46.08 -24.64 1.78
C ALA A 13 -45.73 -23.15 1.95
N ALA A 14 -45.13 -22.57 0.90
CA ALA A 14 -45.79 -21.52 0.10
C ALA A 14 -45.11 -21.44 -1.28
N GLY A 15 -45.85 -21.78 -2.33
CA GLY A 15 -45.45 -21.59 -3.71
C GLY A 15 -45.77 -20.18 -4.18
N LEU A 16 -44.82 -19.54 -4.87
CA LEU A 16 -45.07 -18.44 -5.78
C LEU A 16 -44.59 -18.88 -7.16
N ALA A 17 -45.56 -19.20 -8.02
CA ALA A 17 -45.33 -19.34 -9.44
C ALA A 17 -45.30 -17.94 -10.07
N PHE A 18 -44.18 -17.55 -10.65
CA PHE A 18 -44.17 -16.61 -11.76
C PHE A 18 -43.77 -17.37 -13.02
N THR A 19 -44.77 -17.57 -13.87
CA THR A 19 -44.64 -18.03 -15.25
C THR A 19 -44.12 -16.88 -16.11
N GLY A 20 -43.12 -17.15 -16.94
CA GLY A 20 -42.95 -16.44 -18.22
C GLY A 20 -41.57 -15.88 -18.49
N GLY A 21 -40.98 -16.33 -19.61
CA GLY A 21 -40.04 -15.54 -20.40
C GLY A 21 -38.57 -15.92 -20.27
N ALA A 22 -38.16 -17.02 -20.91
CA ALA A 22 -36.79 -17.17 -21.33
C ALA A 22 -36.50 -16.17 -22.45
N ILE A 23 -35.79 -15.09 -22.14
CA ILE A 23 -35.07 -14.28 -23.13
C ILE A 23 -33.58 -14.52 -22.90
N ALA A 24 -33.00 -15.30 -23.80
CA ALA A 24 -31.56 -15.41 -23.96
C ALA A 24 -31.03 -14.04 -24.41
N GLY A 25 -30.58 -13.24 -23.44
CA GLY A 25 -29.79 -12.04 -23.68
C GLY A 25 -28.30 -12.40 -23.66
N PRO A 26 -27.47 -11.79 -24.52
CA PRO A 26 -26.03 -11.97 -24.41
C PRO A 26 -25.58 -11.43 -23.04
N VAL A 27 -24.91 -12.27 -22.26
CA VAL A 27 -24.20 -11.86 -21.06
C VAL A 27 -22.97 -11.10 -21.54
N THR A 28 -23.13 -9.82 -21.89
CA THR A 28 -22.00 -8.92 -22.02
C THR A 28 -21.48 -8.74 -20.60
N THR A 29 -20.41 -9.44 -20.26
CA THR A 29 -19.54 -9.08 -19.13
C THR A 29 -19.07 -7.65 -19.40
N ALA A 30 -19.77 -6.67 -18.84
CA ALA A 30 -19.31 -5.30 -18.83
C ALA A 30 -18.07 -5.27 -17.94
N PHE A 31 -16.89 -5.37 -18.55
CA PHE A 31 -15.70 -4.81 -17.96
C PHE A 31 -16.00 -3.33 -17.74
N ALA A 32 -16.19 -2.94 -16.48
CA ALA A 32 -16.22 -1.53 -16.13
C ALA A 32 -14.88 -0.93 -16.59
N ALA A 33 -14.95 0.00 -17.54
CA ALA A 33 -13.79 0.80 -17.91
C ALA A 33 -13.23 1.47 -16.63
N PRO A 34 -11.91 1.59 -16.46
CA PRO A 34 -11.34 2.25 -15.30
C PRO A 34 -11.91 3.66 -15.22
N SER A 35 -12.69 3.93 -14.16
CA SER A 35 -13.13 5.27 -13.84
C SER A 35 -11.88 6.07 -13.47
N THR A 36 -11.51 7.03 -14.32
CA THR A 36 -10.54 8.08 -14.01
C THR A 36 -11.14 9.00 -12.95
N ALA A 37 -11.30 8.50 -11.74
CA ALA A 37 -11.60 9.32 -10.58
C ALA A 37 -10.39 10.24 -10.35
N LYS A 38 -10.66 11.55 -10.23
CA LYS A 38 -9.62 12.50 -9.87
C LYS A 38 -9.05 12.10 -8.49
N PRO A 39 -7.72 12.10 -8.30
CA PRO A 39 -7.12 11.78 -7.00
C PRO A 39 -7.66 12.69 -5.89
N THR A 40 -7.97 12.10 -4.73
CA THR A 40 -8.30 12.84 -3.50
C THR A 40 -7.01 13.39 -2.89
N THR A 41 -6.98 14.66 -2.52
CA THR A 41 -5.79 15.35 -1.98
C THR A 41 -5.97 15.77 -0.52
N GLN A 42 -4.93 15.62 0.31
CA GLN A 42 -4.86 16.13 1.69
C GLN A 42 -3.46 16.69 1.97
N THR A 43 -3.33 17.72 2.82
CA THR A 43 -2.01 18.29 3.18
C THR A 43 -1.79 18.20 4.67
N GLN A 44 -0.62 17.70 5.05
CA GLN A 44 -0.13 17.67 6.43
C GLN A 44 1.10 18.58 6.60
N THR A 45 1.33 19.07 7.81
CA THR A 45 2.50 19.89 8.17
C THR A 45 3.55 19.10 8.95
N ASP A 46 4.83 19.44 8.76
CA ASP A 46 5.95 18.88 9.51
C ASP A 46 5.81 19.04 11.03
N ARG A 47 6.19 18.00 11.78
CA ARG A 47 6.35 18.01 13.23
C ARG A 47 7.63 17.29 13.63
N LYS A 48 8.41 17.85 14.57
CA LYS A 48 9.64 17.22 15.07
C LYS A 48 9.74 17.37 16.59
N GLY A 49 10.08 16.28 17.25
CA GLY A 49 10.26 16.19 18.70
C GLY A 49 11.48 15.32 19.06
N HIS A 50 11.69 15.10 20.35
CA HIS A 50 12.70 14.15 20.81
C HIS A 50 12.22 12.72 20.57
N GLY A 51 12.91 11.98 19.70
CA GLY A 51 12.56 10.59 19.39
C GLY A 51 11.37 10.43 18.44
N GLU A 52 10.92 11.51 17.79
CA GLU A 52 9.84 11.48 16.81
C GLU A 52 9.99 12.55 15.73
N ARG A 53 9.48 12.26 14.54
CA ARG A 53 9.34 13.22 13.44
C ARG A 53 8.26 12.75 12.47
N GLU A 54 7.52 13.69 11.91
CA GLU A 54 6.54 13.45 10.86
C GLU A 54 6.65 14.55 9.83
N LEU A 55 6.78 14.17 8.56
CA LEU A 55 6.93 15.08 7.43
C LEU A 55 5.57 15.54 6.93
N GLY A 56 5.52 16.77 6.42
CA GLY A 56 4.34 17.34 5.78
C GLY A 56 4.17 16.77 4.38
N VAL A 57 3.16 15.93 4.21
CA VAL A 57 2.86 15.26 2.95
C VAL A 57 1.74 16.02 2.24
N ARG A 58 1.91 16.28 0.94
CA ARG A 58 0.78 16.65 0.05
C ARG A 58 0.25 15.35 -0.53
N TYR A 59 -0.52 14.66 0.30
CA TYR A 59 -1.09 13.37 0.00
C TYR A 59 -1.98 13.45 -1.21
N GLU A 60 -1.86 12.46 -2.07
CA GLU A 60 -2.86 12.17 -3.07
C GLU A 60 -3.07 10.64 -3.16
N ALA A 61 -4.29 10.21 -3.45
CA ALA A 61 -4.61 8.80 -3.70
C ALA A 61 -4.02 8.32 -5.05
N GLN A 62 -3.95 7.01 -5.26
CA GLN A 62 -3.59 6.43 -6.55
C GLN A 62 -4.75 6.61 -7.55
N PRO A 63 -4.47 7.01 -8.81
CA PRO A 63 -5.53 7.28 -9.79
C PRO A 63 -6.19 6.02 -10.36
N ASN A 64 -5.55 4.85 -10.21
CA ASN A 64 -6.02 3.55 -10.69
C ASN A 64 -5.41 2.42 -9.85
N PHE A 65 -5.83 1.17 -10.06
CA PHE A 65 -5.45 0.04 -9.20
C PHE A 65 -3.97 -0.40 -9.29
N TYR A 66 -3.23 -0.02 -10.35
CA TYR A 66 -1.86 -0.45 -10.60
C TYR A 66 -0.80 0.64 -10.37
N TYR A 67 -1.22 1.84 -9.97
CA TYR A 67 -0.34 3.00 -9.73
C TYR A 67 0.14 3.14 -8.28
N CYS A 68 0.02 2.11 -7.44
CA CYS A 68 0.46 2.16 -6.05
C CYS A 68 1.93 2.60 -5.90
N GLY A 69 2.83 2.04 -6.71
CA GLY A 69 4.26 2.43 -6.73
C GLY A 69 4.46 3.92 -7.03
N PRO A 70 4.05 4.40 -8.22
CA PRO A 70 4.14 5.82 -8.58
C PRO A 70 3.44 6.77 -7.60
N ALA A 71 2.27 6.39 -7.07
CA ALA A 71 1.51 7.21 -6.14
C ALA A 71 2.20 7.32 -4.76
N ALA A 72 2.72 6.21 -4.23
CA ALA A 72 3.54 6.21 -3.02
C ALA A 72 4.83 7.03 -3.22
N THR A 73 5.49 6.91 -4.38
CA THR A 73 6.67 7.73 -4.68
C THR A 73 6.35 9.21 -4.79
N ARG A 74 5.22 9.59 -5.41
CA ARG A 74 4.77 10.99 -5.44
C ARG A 74 4.53 11.51 -4.03
N ASN A 75 3.81 10.75 -3.19
CA ASN A 75 3.55 11.16 -1.80
C ASN A 75 4.87 11.33 -1.04
N ALA A 76 5.84 10.43 -1.22
CA ALA A 76 7.17 10.53 -0.64
C ALA A 76 7.96 11.75 -1.12
N LEU A 77 7.92 12.10 -2.42
CA LEU A 77 8.60 13.27 -2.98
C LEU A 77 7.91 14.59 -2.59
N SER A 78 6.61 14.56 -2.29
CA SER A 78 5.83 15.73 -1.94
C SER A 78 6.35 16.44 -0.68
N VAL A 79 6.96 15.69 0.25
CA VAL A 79 7.56 16.21 1.50
C VAL A 79 8.74 17.15 1.23
N GLN A 80 9.31 17.09 0.03
CA GLN A 80 10.39 17.95 -0.42
C GLN A 80 9.89 19.11 -1.30
N GLY A 81 8.57 19.36 -1.30
CA GLY A 81 7.94 20.44 -2.07
C GLY A 81 7.95 20.22 -3.58
N LYS A 82 8.15 18.98 -4.04
CA LYS A 82 8.16 18.67 -5.48
C LYS A 82 6.77 18.40 -6.00
N ASP A 83 6.43 19.01 -7.13
CA ASP A 83 5.26 18.68 -7.92
C ASP A 83 5.67 17.67 -8.98
N ILE A 84 5.09 16.47 -8.93
CA ILE A 84 5.48 15.39 -9.83
C ILE A 84 4.33 14.99 -10.73
N ASN A 85 4.63 14.82 -12.01
CA ASN A 85 3.74 14.17 -12.96
C ASN A 85 3.78 12.64 -12.75
N VAL A 86 2.76 12.09 -12.09
CA VAL A 86 2.70 10.66 -11.75
C VAL A 86 2.70 9.75 -12.98
N ASP A 87 2.14 10.20 -14.12
CA ASP A 87 2.09 9.39 -15.34
C ASP A 87 3.46 9.27 -16.03
N GLU A 88 4.26 10.35 -15.97
CA GLU A 88 5.64 10.32 -16.46
C GLU A 88 6.51 9.43 -15.57
N MET A 89 6.36 9.59 -14.25
CA MET A 89 7.03 8.75 -13.26
C MET A 89 6.70 7.26 -13.46
N ALA A 90 5.42 6.92 -13.66
CA ALA A 90 4.97 5.55 -13.88
C ALA A 90 5.63 4.90 -15.13
N LYS A 91 5.80 5.67 -16.22
CA LYS A 91 6.49 5.17 -17.42
C LYS A 91 7.96 4.87 -17.15
N GLU A 92 8.62 5.73 -16.39
CA GLU A 92 10.04 5.56 -16.05
C GLU A 92 10.29 4.39 -15.10
N MET A 93 9.34 4.14 -14.19
CA MET A 93 9.33 2.97 -13.31
C MET A 93 8.95 1.67 -14.03
N GLY A 94 8.57 1.72 -15.31
CA GLY A 94 8.07 0.56 -16.04
C GLY A 94 6.75 0.01 -15.49
N THR A 95 5.93 0.86 -14.86
CA THR A 95 4.62 0.47 -14.31
C THR A 95 3.71 -0.01 -15.44
N THR A 96 3.12 -1.18 -15.26
CA THR A 96 2.12 -1.77 -16.18
C THR A 96 0.80 -1.99 -15.46
N GLU A 97 -0.20 -2.60 -16.11
CA GLU A 97 -1.42 -3.04 -15.44
C GLU A 97 -1.17 -4.11 -14.36
N ALA A 98 0.01 -4.73 -14.34
CA ALA A 98 0.46 -5.61 -13.26
C ALA A 98 1.13 -4.86 -12.09
N GLY A 99 1.23 -3.53 -12.15
CA GLY A 99 1.92 -2.69 -11.17
C GLY A 99 3.39 -2.42 -11.52
N THR A 100 4.14 -1.88 -10.54
CA THR A 100 5.61 -1.75 -10.58
C THR A 100 6.23 -2.99 -9.94
N ASN A 101 7.24 -3.58 -10.58
CA ASN A 101 7.71 -4.92 -10.23
C ASN A 101 8.56 -4.96 -8.94
N SER A 102 9.51 -4.03 -8.82
CA SER A 102 10.51 -4.08 -7.76
C SER A 102 10.74 -2.71 -7.12
N ILE A 103 11.25 -2.71 -5.89
CA ILE A 103 11.77 -1.48 -5.28
C ILE A 103 12.95 -0.90 -6.09
N ASN A 104 13.68 -1.74 -6.82
CA ASN A 104 14.78 -1.30 -7.67
C ASN A 104 14.33 -0.51 -8.90
N ASP A 105 13.05 -0.56 -9.26
CA ASP A 105 12.46 0.29 -10.30
C ASP A 105 12.04 1.66 -9.73
N ILE A 106 11.77 1.73 -8.42
CA ILE A 106 11.39 2.97 -7.72
C ILE A 106 12.62 3.84 -7.42
N THR A 107 13.69 3.25 -6.89
CA THR A 107 14.85 3.98 -6.37
C THR A 107 15.53 4.91 -7.40
N PRO A 108 15.77 4.49 -8.67
CA PRO A 108 16.36 5.37 -9.67
C PRO A 108 15.50 6.61 -9.96
N VAL A 109 14.17 6.45 -9.97
CA VAL A 109 13.23 7.55 -10.22
C VAL A 109 13.17 8.49 -9.02
N LEU A 110 13.16 7.96 -7.79
CA LEU A 110 13.35 8.78 -6.59
C LEU A 110 14.62 9.63 -6.68
N ASN A 111 15.76 9.03 -7.04
CA ASN A 111 17.03 9.74 -7.19
C ASN A 111 16.99 10.82 -8.27
N LYS A 112 16.47 10.48 -9.45
CA LYS A 112 16.27 11.43 -10.54
C LYS A 112 15.42 12.61 -10.07
N GLU A 113 14.27 12.35 -9.47
CA GLU A 113 13.34 13.38 -9.03
C GLU A 113 13.93 14.22 -7.90
N THR A 114 14.78 13.66 -7.03
CA THR A 114 15.51 14.48 -6.04
C THR A 114 16.63 15.34 -6.61
N GLY A 115 17.04 15.12 -7.86
CA GLY A 115 18.18 15.79 -8.49
C GLY A 115 19.53 15.29 -7.96
N LYS A 116 19.56 14.13 -7.29
CA LYS A 116 20.76 13.50 -6.73
C LYS A 116 20.74 12.00 -7.03
N ASN A 117 21.77 11.52 -7.70
CA ASN A 117 21.83 10.12 -8.14
C ASN A 117 22.00 9.10 -6.99
N ASP A 118 22.26 9.58 -5.77
CA ASP A 118 22.59 8.80 -4.59
C ASP A 118 21.79 9.21 -3.33
N ALA A 119 20.67 9.94 -3.49
CA ALA A 119 19.83 10.33 -2.35
C ALA A 119 19.08 9.16 -1.70
N TYR A 120 18.83 8.09 -2.45
CA TYR A 120 18.19 6.86 -2.04
C TYR A 120 18.98 5.65 -2.52
N ARG A 121 18.90 4.57 -1.74
CA ARG A 121 19.30 3.21 -2.07
C ARG A 121 18.14 2.25 -1.80
N SER A 122 18.10 1.15 -2.54
CA SER A 122 17.22 0.03 -2.25
C SER A 122 17.81 -0.86 -1.16
N VAL A 123 16.98 -1.33 -0.24
CA VAL A 123 17.29 -2.41 0.69
C VAL A 123 16.24 -3.51 0.52
N GLU A 124 16.69 -4.74 0.31
CA GLU A 124 15.81 -5.89 0.14
C GLU A 124 15.80 -6.77 1.40
N ILE A 125 14.61 -7.19 1.81
CA ILE A 125 14.40 -8.21 2.83
C ILE A 125 13.97 -9.47 2.07
N ARG A 126 14.93 -10.33 1.71
CA ARG A 126 14.66 -11.46 0.80
C ARG A 126 14.04 -12.68 1.47
N ASN A 127 14.13 -12.76 2.79
CA ASN A 127 13.56 -13.86 3.55
C ASN A 127 12.03 -13.73 3.62
N PRO A 128 11.28 -14.83 3.84
CA PRO A 128 9.83 -14.79 4.01
C PRO A 128 9.36 -13.90 5.16
N ASP A 129 10.17 -13.80 6.22
CA ASP A 129 9.94 -12.96 7.39
C ASP A 129 11.20 -12.13 7.67
N ALA A 130 11.06 -10.98 8.34
CA ALA A 130 12.20 -10.16 8.70
C ALA A 130 12.84 -10.65 10.00
N ASP A 131 14.17 -10.83 10.00
CA ASP A 131 14.89 -11.09 11.24
C ASP A 131 15.09 -9.81 12.07
N ALA A 132 15.45 -9.96 13.34
CA ALA A 132 15.64 -8.83 14.26
C ALA A 132 16.66 -7.80 13.74
N LYS A 133 17.72 -8.24 13.04
CA LYS A 133 18.73 -7.33 12.49
C LYS A 133 18.17 -6.55 11.29
N GLN A 134 17.36 -7.19 10.46
CA GLN A 134 16.66 -6.53 9.35
C GLN A 134 15.64 -5.51 9.87
N THR A 135 14.91 -5.84 10.94
CA THR A 135 13.98 -4.92 11.60
C THR A 135 14.71 -3.71 12.22
N ASP A 136 15.83 -3.94 12.91
CA ASP A 136 16.65 -2.86 13.47
C ASP A 136 17.27 -1.98 12.38
N GLN A 137 17.70 -2.58 11.27
CA GLN A 137 18.19 -1.84 10.11
C GLN A 137 17.09 -0.97 9.49
N LEU A 138 15.89 -1.54 9.28
CA LEU A 138 14.74 -0.80 8.76
C LEU A 138 14.39 0.39 9.66
N ARG A 139 14.36 0.18 10.98
CA ARG A 139 14.14 1.23 11.98
C ARG A 139 15.15 2.36 11.84
N ALA A 140 16.44 2.03 11.81
CA ALA A 140 17.51 3.02 11.68
C ALA A 140 17.42 3.79 10.35
N ASP A 141 17.11 3.09 9.27
CA ASP A 141 16.95 3.65 7.93
C ASP A 141 15.74 4.59 7.82
N ILE A 142 14.61 4.23 8.43
CA ILE A 142 13.43 5.11 8.52
C ILE A 142 13.77 6.37 9.31
N VAL A 143 14.34 6.23 10.51
CA VAL A 143 14.70 7.38 11.35
C VAL A 143 15.63 8.31 10.58
N LYS A 144 16.71 7.78 9.99
CA LYS A 144 17.66 8.56 9.20
C LYS A 144 17.00 9.27 8.01
N THR A 145 16.21 8.55 7.23
CA THR A 145 15.58 9.09 6.02
C THR A 145 14.60 10.21 6.34
N VAL A 146 13.73 9.98 7.33
CA VAL A 146 12.78 10.97 7.81
C VAL A 146 13.52 12.17 8.41
N ASP A 147 14.61 11.94 9.16
CA ASP A 147 15.42 13.04 9.69
C ASP A 147 16.18 13.85 8.63
N ASP A 148 16.49 13.24 7.49
CA ASP A 148 17.05 13.94 6.35
C ASP A 148 15.99 14.68 5.50
N GLY A 149 14.73 14.71 5.94
CA GLY A 149 13.61 15.37 5.25
C GLY A 149 13.16 14.60 4.01
N ARG A 150 13.28 13.28 4.02
CA ARG A 150 12.88 12.36 2.95
C ARG A 150 11.96 11.29 3.52
N ALA A 151 11.05 10.76 2.71
CA ALA A 151 10.16 9.67 3.12
C ALA A 151 10.66 8.34 2.53
N VAL A 152 10.48 7.24 3.26
CA VAL A 152 10.79 5.91 2.75
C VAL A 152 9.64 5.45 1.83
N VAL A 153 9.94 4.78 0.74
CA VAL A 153 8.94 4.05 -0.06
C VAL A 153 9.16 2.56 0.14
N ALA A 154 8.12 1.83 0.51
CA ALA A 154 8.21 0.41 0.81
C ALA A 154 7.28 -0.40 -0.11
N ASN A 155 7.79 -1.51 -0.64
CA ASN A 155 7.01 -2.53 -1.31
C ASN A 155 6.64 -3.60 -0.28
N ILE A 156 5.34 -3.85 -0.11
CA ILE A 156 4.76 -4.71 0.90
C ILE A 156 3.90 -5.80 0.25
N ALA A 157 3.66 -6.91 0.93
CA ALA A 157 2.70 -7.93 0.48
C ALA A 157 2.08 -8.71 1.63
N GLY A 158 0.84 -9.14 1.44
CA GLY A 158 0.07 -9.88 2.44
C GLY A 158 -0.70 -8.94 3.36
N THR A 159 -0.90 -9.37 4.61
CA THR A 159 -1.75 -8.66 5.57
C THR A 159 -0.93 -8.20 6.78
N SER A 160 -1.14 -6.96 7.21
CA SER A 160 -0.60 -6.45 8.48
C SER A 160 -1.67 -5.73 9.29
N THR A 161 -1.38 -5.46 10.57
CA THR A 161 -2.31 -4.81 11.50
C THR A 161 -1.67 -3.56 12.06
N ASP A 162 -2.43 -2.46 12.02
CA ASP A 162 -1.99 -1.16 12.52
C ASP A 162 -2.11 -1.06 14.05
N THR A 163 -1.64 0.04 14.63
CA THR A 163 -1.65 0.24 16.09
C THR A 163 -3.05 0.40 16.68
N ASP A 164 -4.05 0.69 15.86
CA ASP A 164 -5.46 0.80 16.26
C ASP A 164 -6.20 -0.54 16.11
N GLY A 165 -5.52 -1.59 15.65
CA GLY A 165 -6.06 -2.93 15.47
C GLY A 165 -6.79 -3.13 14.14
N VAL A 166 -6.67 -2.21 13.19
CA VAL A 166 -7.25 -2.34 11.85
C VAL A 166 -6.30 -3.15 10.97
N SER A 167 -6.85 -4.13 10.27
CA SER A 167 -6.09 -4.96 9.32
C SER A 167 -6.08 -4.34 7.93
N HIS A 168 -4.91 -4.31 7.32
CA HIS A 168 -4.65 -3.84 5.96
C HIS A 168 -4.14 -5.02 5.13
N SER A 169 -4.82 -5.38 4.03
CA SER A 169 -4.55 -6.60 3.27
C SER A 169 -4.30 -6.32 1.79
N TYR A 170 -3.10 -6.70 1.34
CA TYR A 170 -2.62 -6.53 -0.03
C TYR A 170 -1.88 -7.79 -0.49
N GLU A 171 -2.60 -8.90 -0.64
CA GLU A 171 -2.04 -10.21 -1.02
C GLU A 171 -1.27 -10.19 -2.36
N GLY A 172 -1.68 -9.34 -3.31
CA GLY A 172 -0.98 -9.16 -4.59
C GLY A 172 0.28 -8.28 -4.52
N GLY A 173 0.50 -7.61 -3.40
CA GLY A 173 1.52 -6.59 -3.19
C GLY A 173 0.97 -5.16 -3.32
N HIS A 174 1.65 -4.23 -2.66
CA HIS A 174 1.30 -2.81 -2.63
C HIS A 174 2.52 -1.95 -2.33
N TYR A 175 2.44 -0.65 -2.59
CA TYR A 175 3.46 0.30 -2.19
C TYR A 175 2.89 1.37 -1.28
N ILE A 176 3.64 1.68 -0.23
CA ILE A 176 3.29 2.68 0.79
C ILE A 176 4.47 3.63 1.04
N SER A 177 4.19 4.82 1.55
CA SER A 177 5.22 5.75 2.01
C SER A 177 5.28 5.76 3.54
N VAL A 178 6.48 5.70 4.11
CA VAL A 178 6.70 5.99 5.54
C VAL A 178 7.14 7.45 5.67
N VAL A 179 6.29 8.26 6.29
CA VAL A 179 6.41 9.72 6.30
C VAL A 179 6.74 10.26 7.69
N GLY A 180 6.73 9.39 8.70
CA GLY A 180 7.10 9.75 10.05
C GLY A 180 7.40 8.55 10.94
N TYR A 181 7.94 8.83 12.12
CA TYR A 181 8.18 7.88 13.17
C TYR A 181 7.92 8.50 14.54
N ARG A 182 7.62 7.63 15.51
CA ARG A 182 7.49 7.91 16.94
C ARG A 182 8.26 6.87 17.73
N ASP A 183 8.47 7.13 19.02
CA ASP A 183 9.10 6.20 19.95
C ASP A 183 10.46 5.69 19.46
N ASN A 184 11.30 6.60 18.94
CA ASN A 184 12.61 6.30 18.34
C ASN A 184 12.55 5.29 17.19
N GLY A 185 11.45 5.29 16.42
CA GLY A 185 11.27 4.41 15.28
C GLY A 185 10.53 3.11 15.60
N ASN A 186 10.03 2.90 16.83
CA ASN A 186 9.18 1.74 17.13
C ASN A 186 7.84 1.77 16.41
N THR A 187 7.30 2.96 16.22
CA THR A 187 6.03 3.17 15.51
C THR A 187 6.30 4.11 14.36
N VAL A 188 5.71 3.83 13.20
CA VAL A 188 5.91 4.61 11.98
C VAL A 188 4.58 5.03 11.40
N THR A 189 4.54 6.23 10.82
CA THR A 189 3.35 6.79 10.18
C THR A 189 3.40 6.50 8.69
N ILE A 190 2.35 5.86 8.20
CA ILE A 190 2.17 5.48 6.81
C ILE A 190 1.32 6.55 6.11
N ALA A 191 1.68 6.86 4.87
CA ALA A 191 0.79 7.47 3.90
C ALA A 191 0.48 6.42 2.82
N ASP A 192 -0.77 5.96 2.80
CA ASP A 192 -1.24 4.89 1.90
C ASP A 192 -2.14 5.46 0.80
N SER A 193 -1.72 5.27 -0.45
CA SER A 193 -2.42 5.79 -1.62
C SER A 193 -3.65 4.98 -2.05
N ALA A 194 -3.92 3.80 -1.46
CA ALA A 194 -4.98 2.88 -1.90
C ALA A 194 -6.40 3.37 -1.60
N ASP A 195 -6.67 3.78 -0.36
CA ASP A 195 -7.98 4.25 0.09
C ASP A 195 -7.84 5.61 0.77
N PRO A 196 -8.43 6.70 0.22
CA PRO A 196 -8.34 8.02 0.83
C PRO A 196 -9.01 8.13 2.20
N ASN A 197 -9.89 7.20 2.58
CA ASN A 197 -10.46 7.15 3.93
C ASN A 197 -9.51 6.52 4.95
N GLN A 198 -8.49 5.80 4.48
CA GLN A 198 -7.42 5.20 5.26
C GLN A 198 -6.06 5.73 4.79
N ALA A 199 -6.02 6.99 4.36
CA ALA A 199 -4.86 7.64 3.76
C ALA A 199 -3.64 7.70 4.69
N SER A 200 -3.86 7.65 6.01
CA SER A 200 -2.80 7.63 7.00
C SER A 200 -3.16 6.79 8.22
N TYR A 201 -2.20 6.00 8.67
CA TYR A 201 -2.31 5.15 9.86
C TYR A 201 -0.90 4.90 10.43
N GLN A 202 -0.85 4.31 11.62
CA GLN A 202 0.41 3.99 12.30
C GLN A 202 0.60 2.49 12.45
N ILE A 203 1.80 2.00 12.23
CA ILE A 203 2.14 0.58 12.37
C ILE A 203 3.46 0.45 13.14
N THR A 204 3.67 -0.66 13.84
CA THR A 204 4.99 -0.90 14.45
C THR A 204 6.00 -1.23 13.36
N VAL A 205 7.28 -0.94 13.60
CA VAL A 205 8.32 -1.26 12.61
C VAL A 205 8.52 -2.77 12.44
N GLU A 206 8.19 -3.57 13.45
CA GLU A 206 8.21 -5.03 13.38
C GLU A 206 7.16 -5.53 12.38
N HIS A 207 5.91 -5.09 12.56
CA HIS A 207 4.82 -5.40 11.64
C HIS A 207 5.09 -4.88 10.22
N LEU A 208 5.75 -3.73 10.08
CA LEU A 208 6.17 -3.22 8.78
C LEU A 208 7.30 -4.07 8.16
N ALA A 209 8.30 -4.48 8.95
CA ALA A 209 9.43 -5.27 8.46
C ALA A 209 8.96 -6.61 7.89
N ASP A 210 8.06 -7.30 8.60
CA ASP A 210 7.44 -8.54 8.11
C ASP A 210 6.60 -8.30 6.87
N TRP A 211 5.88 -7.18 6.80
CA TRP A 211 5.06 -6.85 5.63
C TRP A 211 5.91 -6.53 4.38
N ILE A 212 7.13 -6.03 4.56
CA ILE A 212 8.13 -5.77 3.51
C ILE A 212 8.88 -7.04 3.11
N ALA A 213 8.86 -8.09 3.94
CA ALA A 213 9.59 -9.32 3.70
C ALA A 213 9.26 -9.92 2.32
N THR A 214 10.22 -10.62 1.74
CA THR A 214 10.34 -11.01 0.31
C THR A 214 10.49 -9.87 -0.71
N ARG A 215 10.43 -8.60 -0.28
CA ARG A 215 10.48 -7.42 -1.15
C ARG A 215 11.56 -6.43 -0.71
N GLY A 216 11.22 -5.17 -0.48
CA GLY A 216 12.21 -4.15 -0.12
C GLY A 216 11.67 -2.72 -0.05
N TYR A 217 12.55 -1.81 0.35
CA TYR A 217 12.26 -0.40 0.60
C TYR A 217 13.38 0.51 0.09
N ALA A 218 13.03 1.74 -0.26
CA ALA A 218 13.96 2.78 -0.70
C ALA A 218 14.18 3.78 0.43
N THR A 219 15.44 3.96 0.83
CA THR A 219 15.87 4.75 1.99
C THR A 219 17.10 5.58 1.65
N SER A 220 17.37 6.65 2.41
CA SER A 220 18.62 7.43 2.33
C SER A 220 19.82 6.71 2.92
#